data_AF-A0A174GE91-F1
#
_entry.id   AF-A0A174GE91-F1
#
_cell.length_a   1.000
_cell.length_b   1.000
_cell.length_c   1.000
_cell.angle_alpha   90.00
_cell.angle_beta   90.00
_cell.angle_gamma   90.00
#
_symmetry.space_group_name_H-M   'P 1'
#
loop_
_entity.id
_entity.type
_entity.pdbx_description
1 polymer ?
#
loop_
_entity_poly.entity_id
_entity_poly.type
_entity_poly.pdbx_seq_one_letter_code
_entity_poly.pdbx_strand_id
1 'polypeptide(L)' 'MNNETLNTLKEGKINQLSYNQFCQLINCTGDDQKDLFTIANEKKENGYGNKVFVRGVIEISNACLNKLSPLSRTF' A
#
# COMPACT_ATOMS: atom_id res chain seq x y z
N MET A 1 -11.03 -12.69 3.45
CA MET A 1 -9.72 -12.46 4.07
C MET A 1 -9.61 -13.42 5.23
N ASN A 2 -8.47 -14.05 5.48
CA ASN A 2 -8.39 -14.97 6.61
C ASN A 2 -8.35 -14.21 7.96
N ASN A 3 -8.82 -14.86 9.01
CA ASN A 3 -8.98 -14.23 10.33
C ASN A 3 -7.63 -13.82 10.96
N GLU A 4 -6.57 -14.58 10.70
CA GLU A 4 -5.23 -14.29 11.21
C GLU A 4 -4.68 -12.97 10.65
N THR A 5 -4.81 -12.77 9.34
CA THR A 5 -4.41 -11.53 8.66
C THR A 5 -5.22 -10.35 9.18
N LEU A 6 -6.54 -10.54 9.32
CA LEU A 6 -7.44 -9.50 9.81
C LEU A 6 -7.08 -9.07 11.24
N ASN A 7 -6.81 -10.01 12.14
CA ASN A 7 -6.40 -9.73 13.51
C ASN A 7 -5.06 -8.99 13.55
N THR A 8 -4.08 -9.45 12.75
CA THR A 8 -2.77 -8.82 12.66
C THR A 8 -2.86 -7.36 12.18
N LEU A 9 -3.74 -7.07 11.21
CA LEU A 9 -4.03 -5.71 10.74
C LEU A 9 -4.69 -4.85 11.82
N LYS A 10 -5.69 -5.37 12.52
CA LYS A 10 -6.37 -4.67 13.62
C LYS A 10 -5.42 -4.32 14.76
N GLU A 11 -4.51 -5.22 15.11
CA GLU A 11 -3.46 -5.00 16.10
C GLU A 11 -2.36 -4.02 15.63
N GLY A 12 -2.32 -3.67 14.34
CA GLY A 12 -1.31 -2.76 13.78
C GLY A 12 0.07 -3.40 13.63
N LYS A 13 0.18 -4.72 13.69
CA LYS A 13 1.44 -5.49 13.60
C LYS A 13 1.77 -5.86 12.14
N ILE A 14 1.70 -4.89 11.24
CA ILE A 14 1.85 -5.11 9.78
C ILE A 14 3.21 -5.75 9.45
N ASN A 15 4.25 -5.45 10.24
CA ASN A 15 5.59 -6.03 10.11
C ASN A 15 5.66 -7.54 10.43
N GLN A 16 4.59 -8.14 10.94
CA GLN A 16 4.52 -9.58 11.25
C GLN A 16 3.79 -10.38 10.15
N LEU A 17 3.25 -9.72 9.13
CA LEU A 17 2.61 -10.40 8.01
C LEU A 17 3.65 -11.14 7.16
N SER A 18 3.36 -12.40 6.88
CA SER A 18 4.12 -13.19 5.93
C SER A 18 3.93 -12.70 4.49
N TYR A 19 4.84 -13.11 3.61
CA TYR A 19 4.73 -12.84 2.17
C TYR A 19 3.38 -13.26 1.57
N ASN A 20 2.90 -14.47 1.91
CA ASN A 20 1.63 -14.97 1.39
C ASN A 20 0.44 -14.14 1.88
N GLN A 21 0.48 -13.65 3.12
CA GLN A 21 -0.55 -12.74 3.63
C GLN A 21 -0.51 -11.40 2.90
N PHE A 22 0.67 -10.85 2.59
CA PHE A 22 0.78 -9.67 1.73
C PHE A 22 0.22 -9.92 0.33
N CYS A 23 0.55 -11.04 -0.31
CA CYS A 23 -0.02 -11.39 -1.61
C CYS A 23 -1.55 -11.50 -1.55
N GLN A 24 -2.12 -12.04 -0.47
CA GLN A 24 -3.56 -12.09 -0.28
C GLN A 24 -4.17 -10.68 -0.17
N LEU A 25 -3.55 -9.77 0.58
CA LEU A 25 -4.03 -8.40 0.74
C LEU A 25 -3.96 -7.61 -0.58
N ILE A 26 -2.88 -7.77 -1.35
CA ILE A 26 -2.71 -7.09 -2.64
C ILE A 26 -3.77 -7.56 -3.65
N ASN A 27 -4.13 -8.84 -3.63
CA ASN A 27 -5.06 -9.44 -4.59
C ASN A 27 -6.50 -9.53 -4.08
N CYS A 28 -6.83 -8.99 -2.90
CA CYS A 28 -8.18 -9.06 -2.36
C CYS A 28 -9.15 -8.18 -3.16
N THR A 29 -10.40 -8.64 -3.30
CA THR A 29 -11.46 -7.96 -4.06
C THR A 29 -12.79 -8.05 -3.31
N GLY A 30 -13.81 -7.30 -3.75
CA GLY A 30 -15.13 -7.34 -3.14
C GLY A 30 -15.13 -6.81 -1.71
N ASP A 31 -15.77 -7.55 -0.80
CA ASP A 31 -15.93 -7.09 0.60
C ASP A 31 -14.62 -7.10 1.39
N ASP A 32 -13.71 -8.03 1.10
CA ASP A 32 -12.37 -8.04 1.72
C ASP A 32 -11.57 -6.77 1.43
N GLN A 33 -11.72 -6.25 0.22
CA GLN A 33 -11.08 -4.99 -0.19
C GLN A 33 -11.66 -3.81 0.59
N LYS A 34 -12.99 -3.78 0.76
CA LYS A 34 -13.66 -2.72 1.54
C LYS A 34 -13.22 -2.75 2.99
N ASP A 35 -13.14 -3.95 3.58
CA ASP A 35 -12.66 -4.14 4.96
C ASP A 35 -11.22 -3.65 5.12
N LEU A 36 -10.35 -3.98 4.17
CA LEU A 36 -8.95 -3.53 4.17
C LEU A 36 -8.85 -1.99 4.13
N PHE A 37 -9.59 -1.34 3.24
CA PHE A 37 -9.60 0.12 3.17
C PHE A 37 -10.23 0.78 4.40
N THR A 38 -11.24 0.14 4.99
CA THR A 38 -11.86 0.61 6.24
C THR A 38 -10.85 0.61 7.38
N ILE A 39 -10.11 -0.49 7.57
CA ILE A 39 -9.06 -0.59 8.59
C ILE A 39 -7.94 0.44 8.33
N ALA A 40 -7.52 0.60 7.07
CA ALA A 40 -6.52 1.60 6.72
C ALA A 40 -6.99 3.03 7.06
N ASN A 41 -8.26 3.33 6.82
CA ASN A 41 -8.85 4.62 7.16
C ASN A 41 -8.94 4.84 8.68
N GLU A 42 -9.33 3.82 9.45
CA GLU A 42 -9.32 3.88 10.92
C GLU A 42 -7.92 4.16 11.46
N LYS A 43 -6.89 3.49 10.93
CA LYS A 43 -5.49 3.74 11.32
C LYS A 43 -5.03 5.15 10.93
N LYS A 44 -5.42 5.63 9.74
CA LYS A 44 -5.16 7.01 9.29
C LYS A 44 -5.80 8.03 10.23
N GLU A 45 -7.08 7.87 10.56
CA GLU A 45 -7.79 8.80 11.45
C GLU A 45 -7.18 8.81 12.87
N ASN A 46 -6.83 7.64 13.41
CA ASN A 46 -6.19 7.58 14.73
C ASN A 46 -4.78 8.17 14.76
N GLY A 47 -4.01 8.06 13.67
CA GLY A 47 -2.63 8.57 13.61
C GLY A 47 -2.51 10.02 13.17
N TYR A 48 -3.31 10.44 12.20
CA TYR A 48 -3.18 11.74 11.52
C TYR A 48 -4.47 12.56 11.55
N GLY A 49 -5.60 11.96 11.91
CA GLY A 49 -6.92 12.57 11.78
C GLY A 49 -7.25 12.91 10.33
N ASN A 50 -7.91 14.06 10.16
CA ASN A 50 -8.25 14.61 8.85
C ASN A 50 -7.13 15.46 8.23
N LYS A 51 -5.92 15.47 8.82
CA LYS A 51 -4.82 16.31 8.33
C LYS A 51 -4.36 15.82 6.96
N VAL A 52 -4.25 16.73 6.01
CA VAL A 52 -3.71 16.49 4.68
C VAL A 52 -2.43 17.32 4.53
N PHE A 53 -1.31 16.64 4.29
CA PHE A 53 -0.01 17.29 4.09
C PHE A 53 0.16 17.65 2.61
N VAL A 54 0.08 18.94 2.30
CA VAL A 54 0.29 19.45 0.95
C VAL A 54 1.80 19.56 0.67
N ARG A 55 2.25 19.04 -0.48
CA ARG A 55 3.64 19.14 -0.93
C ARG A 55 3.69 19.82 -2.29
N GLY A 56 4.38 20.95 -2.38
CA GLY A 56 4.69 21.59 -3.66
C GLY A 56 5.88 20.89 -4.31
N VAL A 57 5.67 20.29 -5.47
CA VAL A 57 6.75 19.68 -6.26
C VAL A 57 7.13 20.67 -7.36
N ILE A 58 8.41 21.03 -7.43
CA ILE A 58 8.97 21.84 -8.51
C ILE A 58 9.94 20.97 -9.29
N GLU A 59 9.51 20.51 -10.46
CA GLU A 59 10.36 19.77 -11.39
C GLU A 59 11.00 20.74 -12.37
N ILE A 60 12.27 21.09 -12.13
CA ILE A 60 13.00 22.12 -12.90
C ILE A 60 13.50 21.57 -14.25
N SER A 61 13.68 20.25 -14.35
CA SER A 61 14.08 19.56 -15.57
C SER A 61 13.63 18.12 -15.52
N ASN A 62 13.23 17.58 -16.68
CA ASN A 62 12.96 16.16 -16.89
C ASN A 62 14.06 15.48 -17.73
N ALA A 63 15.17 16.17 -18.00
CA ALA A 63 16.29 15.60 -18.74
C ALA A 63 16.90 14.42 -17.97
N CYS A 64 16.82 13.22 -18.55
CA CYS A 64 17.26 12.00 -17.92
C CYS A 64 18.19 11.24 -18.88
N LEU A 65 19.43 11.01 -18.45
CA LEU A 65 20.42 10.20 -19.19
C LEU A 65 20.25 8.70 -18.94
N ASN A 66 19.29 8.31 -18.09
CA ASN A 66 19.07 6.92 -17.76
C ASN A 66 18.59 6.18 -19.00
N LYS A 67 19.42 5.30 -19.54
CA LYS A 67 19.05 4.43 -20.65
C LYS A 67 18.23 3.29 -20.06
N LEU A 68 16.95 3.20 -20.45
CA LEU A 68 16.22 1.95 -20.29
C LEU A 68 17.06 0.84 -20.93
N SER A 69 17.57 -0.08 -20.12
CA SER A 69 18.27 -1.25 -20.64
C SER A 69 17.27 -2.09 -21.46
N PRO A 70 17.66 -2.69 -22.61
CA PRO A 70 16.72 -3.41 -23.48
C PRO A 70 16.15 -4.73 -22.90
N LEU A 71 16.30 -5.02 -21.60
CA LEU A 71 15.97 -6.33 -21.01
C LEU A 71 14.53 -6.45 -20.48
N SER A 72 13.55 -5.89 -21.19
CA SER A 72 12.12 -6.15 -20.88
C SER A 72 11.23 -6.28 -22.12
N ARG A 73 11.77 -6.80 -23.23
CA ARG A 73 10.97 -7.30 -24.37
C ARG A 73 11.20 -8.80 -24.62
N THR A 74 10.94 -9.62 -23.61
CA THR A 74 10.63 -11.07 -23.65
C THR A 74 10.36 -11.44 -22.19
N PHE A 75 9.18 -11.89 -21.75
CA PHE A 75 8.24 -12.88 -22.27
C PHE A 75 6.79 -12.40 -22.12
#